data_AF-A0A937I6W3-F1
#
_entry.id   AF-A0A937I6W3-F1
#
_cell.length_a   1.000
_cell.length_b   1.000
_cell.length_c   1.000
_cell.angle_alpha   90.00
_cell.angle_beta   90.00
_cell.angle_gamma   90.00
#
_symmetry.space_group_name_H-M   'P 1'
#
loop_
_entity.id
_entity.type
_entity.pdbx_description
1 polymer ?
#
loop_
_entity_poly.entity_id
_entity_poly.type
_entity_poly.pdbx_seq_one_letter_code
_entity_poly.pdbx_strand_id
1 'polypeptide(L)'
;MKFRLFPSFRTRLSGLLVLTLLFSVTSTSAQAGTIVRVSTSVGDYSIELLDEEAPITVRNFLGYVNSDAYSGTYLHRVVTDFVVQGGGYRFQPFVGPIDVVAGSSIVNEFGASNLRGTVAMAKLEGLPDSATHEWFVNLSDNISLDTNSGGFTVFGRVLGNGMAVLDAIDDLPKINLGVKASDAPFLAAAYNDPRDFVYINVEVVERFSESAHVYETNSGLLITSVSVNADEEILSLNFNTVTATPTLQIQANLNSVLRRRDSFVGIANYSTTDNRLRIPALEVTQGDAVLLFTNVVFLLTDAESSIFTLESYDQ
;
A
#
# COMPACT_ATOMS: atom_id res chain seq x y z
N MET A 1 63.58 -26.83 74.87
CA MET A 1 62.29 -27.05 75.55
C MET A 1 61.17 -26.81 74.55
N LYS A 2 60.30 -27.81 74.34
CA LYS A 2 59.00 -27.81 73.60
C LYS A 2 58.99 -27.82 72.05
N PHE A 3 58.73 -29.03 71.53
CA PHE A 3 57.87 -29.47 70.40
C PHE A 3 57.22 -28.43 69.46
N ARG A 4 57.23 -28.69 68.13
CA ARG A 4 56.08 -29.25 67.36
C ARG A 4 56.27 -29.22 65.80
N LEU A 5 55.82 -30.33 65.18
CA LEU A 5 55.23 -30.58 63.84
C LEU A 5 56.01 -30.39 62.50
N PHE A 6 56.18 -31.53 61.81
CA PHE A 6 56.10 -31.73 60.34
C PHE A 6 54.60 -31.78 59.88
N PRO A 7 54.18 -31.89 58.59
CA PRO A 7 54.79 -31.62 57.27
C PRO A 7 53.86 -30.90 56.24
N SER A 8 54.40 -30.73 55.01
CA SER A 8 53.75 -30.88 53.69
C SER A 8 52.76 -29.87 53.09
N PHE A 9 53.11 -29.51 51.84
CA PHE A 9 52.30 -29.60 50.61
C PHE A 9 51.68 -28.33 49.99
N ARG A 10 51.92 -28.24 48.67
CA ARG A 10 51.10 -27.69 47.57
C ARG A 10 51.33 -26.24 47.13
N THR A 11 52.18 -26.16 46.10
CA THR A 11 52.00 -25.36 44.88
C THR A 11 50.54 -24.97 44.66
N ARG A 12 50.24 -23.67 44.78
CA ARG A 12 48.98 -23.11 44.29
C ARG A 12 49.17 -22.75 42.82
N LEU A 13 48.62 -23.58 41.94
CA LEU A 13 48.31 -23.22 40.57
C LEU A 13 47.29 -22.06 40.63
N SER A 14 47.65 -20.90 40.09
CA SER A 14 46.71 -19.81 39.84
C SER A 14 45.75 -20.22 38.73
N GLY A 15 44.58 -20.74 39.11
CA GLY A 15 43.48 -20.99 38.17
C GLY A 15 42.86 -19.67 37.73
N LEU A 16 43.14 -19.26 36.48
CA LEU A 16 42.45 -18.16 35.82
C LEU A 16 41.08 -18.70 35.35
N LEU A 17 40.04 -18.36 36.10
CA LEU A 17 38.64 -18.64 35.74
C LEU A 17 38.25 -17.67 34.60
N VAL A 18 38.37 -18.11 33.35
CA VAL A 18 37.81 -17.37 32.20
C VAL A 18 36.31 -17.66 32.17
N LEU A 19 35.53 -16.71 32.68
CA LEU A 19 34.08 -16.69 32.57
C LEU A 19 33.71 -16.21 31.17
N THR A 20 33.53 -17.15 30.23
CA THR A 20 33.05 -16.83 28.88
C THR A 20 31.56 -16.51 28.95
N LEU A 21 31.25 -15.21 29.00
CA LEU A 21 29.89 -14.70 28.93
C LEU A 21 29.39 -14.85 27.48
N LEU A 22 28.58 -15.89 27.22
CA LEU A 22 27.83 -16.03 25.98
C LEU A 22 26.79 -14.92 25.90
N PHE A 23 27.14 -13.81 25.25
CA PHE A 23 26.17 -12.84 24.77
C PHE A 23 25.42 -13.48 23.60
N SER A 24 24.24 -14.04 23.88
CA SER A 24 23.26 -14.32 22.83
C SER A 24 22.80 -12.97 22.28
N VAL A 25 23.38 -12.57 21.14
CA VAL A 25 22.85 -11.47 20.34
C VAL A 25 21.54 -11.99 19.74
N THR A 26 20.43 -11.75 20.42
CA THR A 26 19.12 -11.82 19.78
C THR A 26 19.06 -10.64 18.84
N SER A 27 19.29 -10.88 17.55
CA SER A 27 18.94 -9.94 16.51
C SER A 27 17.43 -9.72 16.62
N THR A 28 17.00 -8.63 17.25
CA THR A 28 15.68 -8.08 17.00
C THR A 28 15.69 -7.66 15.54
N SER A 29 15.16 -8.50 14.66
CA SER A 29 14.67 -8.03 13.37
C SER A 29 13.65 -6.95 13.71
N ALA A 30 13.97 -5.69 13.45
CA ALA A 30 12.92 -4.68 13.34
C ALA A 30 11.95 -5.22 12.30
N GLN A 31 10.75 -5.58 12.74
CA GLN A 31 9.71 -6.01 11.81
C GLN A 31 9.41 -4.79 10.95
N ALA A 32 9.68 -4.87 9.65
CA ALA A 32 9.28 -3.82 8.73
C ALA A 32 7.76 -3.63 8.87
N GLY A 33 7.31 -2.38 8.94
CA GLY A 33 5.89 -2.09 9.06
C GLY A 33 5.09 -2.69 7.90
N THR A 34 3.83 -3.03 8.14
CA THR A 34 2.93 -3.52 7.11
C THR A 34 2.92 -2.55 5.94
N ILE A 35 3.00 -3.06 4.70
CA ILE A 35 3.04 -2.22 3.51
C ILE A 35 1.70 -2.33 2.79
N VAL A 36 1.16 -1.19 2.39
CA VAL A 36 0.03 -1.12 1.48
C VAL A 36 0.42 -0.43 0.19
N ARG A 37 -0.11 -0.90 -0.94
CA ARG A 37 -0.02 -0.23 -2.23
C ARG A 37 -1.35 0.44 -2.53
N VAL A 38 -1.28 1.73 -2.86
CA VAL A 38 -2.41 2.52 -3.33
C VAL A 38 -2.27 2.68 -4.84
N SER A 39 -3.11 1.97 -5.59
CA SER A 39 -3.22 2.14 -7.04
C SER A 39 -4.14 3.30 -7.32
N THR A 40 -3.74 4.21 -8.21
CA THR A 40 -4.58 5.35 -8.62
C THR A 40 -4.64 5.49 -10.13
N SER A 41 -5.62 6.25 -10.61
CA SER A 41 -5.73 6.61 -12.03
C SER A 41 -4.54 7.42 -12.59
N VAL A 42 -3.67 7.97 -11.72
CA VAL A 42 -2.49 8.77 -12.10
C VAL A 42 -1.21 7.94 -12.01
N GLY A 43 -0.99 7.27 -10.88
CA GLY A 43 0.24 6.61 -10.49
C GLY A 43 -0.01 5.72 -9.29
N ASP A 44 0.84 4.73 -9.07
CA ASP A 44 0.75 3.93 -7.85
C ASP A 44 1.77 4.45 -6.84
N TYR A 45 1.43 4.39 -5.56
CA TYR A 45 2.36 4.68 -4.47
C TYR A 45 2.18 3.68 -3.32
N SER A 46 3.21 3.53 -2.49
CA SER A 46 3.16 2.63 -1.33
C SER A 46 3.28 3.39 -0.04
N ILE A 47 2.64 2.86 1.00
CA ILE A 47 2.69 3.38 2.36
C ILE A 47 3.23 2.26 3.26
N GLU A 48 4.26 2.57 4.05
CA GLU A 48 4.65 1.76 5.20
C GLU A 48 3.84 2.22 6.40
N LEU A 49 3.12 1.31 7.04
CA LEU A 49 2.31 1.56 8.22
C LEU A 49 3.18 1.52 9.48
N LEU A 50 2.85 2.39 10.44
CA LEU A 50 3.51 2.52 11.73
C LEU A 50 2.83 1.61 12.75
N ASP A 51 2.98 0.31 12.56
CA ASP A 51 2.25 -0.73 13.29
C ASP A 51 2.48 -0.67 14.81
N GLU A 52 3.66 -0.25 15.26
CA GLU A 52 4.01 -0.13 16.67
C GLU A 52 3.60 1.22 17.27
N GLU A 53 3.71 2.31 16.50
CA GLU A 53 3.45 3.67 16.98
C GLU A 53 1.95 4.02 17.01
N ALA A 54 1.15 3.47 16.09
CA ALA A 54 -0.29 3.75 15.99
C ALA A 54 -1.13 2.46 15.78
N PRO A 55 -1.05 1.46 16.70
CA PRO A 55 -1.59 0.13 16.48
C PRO A 55 -3.13 0.08 16.36
N ILE A 56 -3.88 0.95 17.05
CA ILE A 56 -5.35 0.99 16.92
C ILE A 56 -5.71 1.54 15.54
N THR A 57 -5.00 2.58 15.11
CA THR A 57 -5.22 3.28 13.85
C THR A 57 -4.87 2.42 12.65
N VAL A 58 -3.71 1.78 12.67
CA VAL A 58 -3.27 0.81 11.65
C VAL A 58 -4.27 -0.32 11.54
N ARG A 59 -4.66 -0.95 12.66
CA ARG A 59 -5.65 -2.04 12.65
C ARG A 59 -6.99 -1.59 12.09
N ASN A 60 -7.42 -0.38 12.40
CA ASN A 60 -8.64 0.21 11.84
C ASN A 60 -8.51 0.41 10.32
N PHE A 61 -7.43 1.02 9.86
CA PHE A 61 -7.16 1.24 8.43
C PHE A 61 -7.12 -0.09 7.66
N LEU A 62 -6.38 -1.08 8.15
CA LEU A 62 -6.31 -2.42 7.56
C LEU A 62 -7.66 -3.14 7.57
N GLY A 63 -8.54 -2.85 8.53
CA GLY A 63 -9.92 -3.35 8.51
C GLY A 63 -10.70 -2.89 7.28
N TYR A 64 -10.53 -1.63 6.85
CA TYR A 64 -11.13 -1.10 5.63
C TYR A 64 -10.44 -1.62 4.37
N VAL A 65 -9.12 -1.80 4.38
CA VAL A 65 -8.38 -2.43 3.27
C VAL A 65 -8.86 -3.87 3.04
N ASN A 66 -8.82 -4.71 4.09
CA ASN A 66 -9.16 -6.13 4.02
C ASN A 66 -10.65 -6.42 3.73
N SER A 67 -11.52 -5.40 3.83
CA SER A 67 -12.95 -5.51 3.49
C SER A 67 -13.30 -4.86 2.15
N ASP A 68 -12.30 -4.50 1.34
CA ASP A 68 -12.45 -3.78 0.08
C ASP A 68 -13.18 -2.43 0.22
N ALA A 69 -13.22 -1.85 1.43
CA ALA A 69 -13.96 -0.63 1.70
C ALA A 69 -13.35 0.60 0.98
N TYR A 70 -12.04 0.58 0.70
CA TYR A 70 -11.38 1.61 -0.08
C TYR A 70 -11.38 1.36 -1.59
N SER A 71 -11.69 0.15 -2.03
CA SER A 71 -11.75 -0.20 -3.45
C SER A 71 -12.84 0.63 -4.15
N GLY A 72 -12.45 1.27 -5.26
CA GLY A 72 -13.31 2.17 -6.04
C GLY A 72 -13.73 3.46 -5.32
N THR A 73 -13.07 3.83 -4.22
CA THR A 73 -13.21 5.17 -3.65
C THR A 73 -12.43 6.19 -4.47
N TYR A 74 -12.71 7.48 -4.29
CA TYR A 74 -11.96 8.54 -4.95
C TYR A 74 -11.36 9.50 -3.93
N LEU A 75 -10.27 10.15 -4.33
CA LEU A 75 -9.72 11.27 -3.59
C LEU A 75 -10.71 12.42 -3.67
N HIS A 76 -11.34 12.74 -2.55
CA HIS A 76 -12.50 13.64 -2.53
C HIS A 76 -12.11 15.08 -2.13
N ARG A 77 -10.87 15.27 -1.68
CA ARG A 77 -10.34 16.56 -1.28
C ARG A 77 -8.83 16.59 -1.45
N VAL A 78 -8.34 17.52 -2.26
CA VAL A 78 -6.92 17.83 -2.37
C VAL A 78 -6.71 19.33 -2.21
N VAL A 79 -6.01 19.72 -1.14
CA VAL A 79 -5.65 21.12 -0.90
C VAL A 79 -4.17 21.29 -1.16
N THR A 80 -3.85 22.17 -2.10
CA THR A 80 -2.47 22.43 -2.56
C THR A 80 -1.58 22.83 -1.41
N ASP A 81 -0.38 22.25 -1.38
CA ASP A 81 0.59 22.41 -0.29
C ASP A 81 -0.01 22.16 1.10
N PHE A 82 -0.94 21.21 1.20
CA PHE A 82 -1.52 20.79 2.47
C PHE A 82 -1.74 19.29 2.51
N VAL A 83 -2.83 18.76 1.93
CA VAL A 83 -3.19 17.35 2.05
C VAL A 83 -3.92 16.79 0.83
N VAL A 84 -3.73 15.49 0.59
CA VAL A 84 -4.55 14.64 -0.29
C VAL A 84 -5.38 13.72 0.59
N GLN A 85 -6.71 13.77 0.52
CA GLN A 85 -7.62 13.06 1.42
C GLN A 85 -8.53 12.08 0.66
N GLY A 86 -8.67 10.87 1.22
CA GLY A 86 -9.37 9.73 0.62
C GLY A 86 -10.12 8.87 1.65
N GLY A 87 -10.69 7.75 1.19
CA GLY A 87 -11.37 6.76 2.03
C GLY A 87 -12.78 7.13 2.51
N GLY A 88 -13.26 8.34 2.21
CA GLY A 88 -14.56 8.83 2.66
C GLY A 88 -15.76 8.40 1.81
N TYR A 89 -15.59 8.42 0.49
CA TYR A 89 -16.72 8.43 -0.43
C TYR A 89 -16.48 7.57 -1.68
N ARG A 90 -17.58 7.05 -2.23
CA ARG A 90 -17.65 6.42 -3.56
C ARG A 90 -18.63 7.19 -4.43
N PHE A 91 -18.54 7.01 -5.74
CA PHE A 91 -19.50 7.59 -6.66
C PHE A 91 -20.51 6.55 -7.12
N GLN A 92 -21.80 6.81 -6.93
CA GLN A 92 -22.87 5.96 -7.44
C GLN A 92 -23.52 6.62 -8.66
N PRO A 93 -23.55 5.96 -9.83
CA PRO A 93 -24.21 6.48 -11.02
C PRO A 93 -25.66 6.89 -10.74
N PHE A 94 -26.06 8.05 -11.28
CA PHE A 94 -27.39 8.66 -11.09
C PHE A 94 -27.78 9.06 -9.65
N VAL A 95 -26.87 8.89 -8.68
CA VAL A 95 -27.06 9.32 -7.28
C VAL A 95 -26.04 10.39 -6.90
N GLY A 96 -24.77 10.19 -7.26
CA GLY A 96 -23.66 11.07 -6.89
C GLY A 96 -22.75 10.47 -5.81
N PRO A 97 -22.00 11.31 -5.09
CA PRO A 97 -21.18 10.90 -3.94
C PRO A 97 -22.01 10.24 -2.82
N ILE A 98 -21.60 9.03 -2.43
CA ILE A 98 -22.15 8.27 -1.30
C ILE A 98 -21.06 7.92 -0.30
N ASP A 99 -21.44 7.69 0.95
CA ASP A 99 -20.50 7.38 2.03
C ASP A 99 -19.94 5.96 1.89
N VAL A 100 -18.65 5.81 2.17
CA VAL A 100 -18.13 4.51 2.64
C VAL A 100 -18.73 4.26 4.02
N VAL A 101 -19.17 3.03 4.28
CA VAL A 101 -19.80 2.68 5.55
C VAL A 101 -18.77 2.79 6.68
N ALA A 102 -18.98 3.74 7.58
CA ALA A 102 -18.12 3.94 8.74
C ALA A 102 -18.35 2.87 9.82
N GLY A 103 -17.25 2.38 10.41
CA GLY A 103 -17.25 1.69 11.69
C GLY A 103 -17.31 2.66 12.87
N SER A 104 -17.15 2.12 14.09
CA SER A 104 -17.02 2.93 15.31
C SER A 104 -15.79 3.83 15.24
N SER A 105 -15.86 5.01 15.89
CA SER A 105 -14.69 5.87 16.00
C SER A 105 -13.60 5.25 16.88
N ILE A 106 -12.35 5.60 16.59
CA ILE A 106 -11.18 5.13 17.33
C ILE A 106 -10.58 6.24 18.20
N VAL A 107 -9.86 5.82 19.25
CA VAL A 107 -9.07 6.72 20.10
C VAL A 107 -7.91 7.30 19.27
N ASN A 108 -7.64 8.59 19.46
CA ASN A 108 -6.52 9.26 18.82
C ASN A 108 -5.18 8.83 19.44
N GLU A 109 -4.24 8.39 18.61
CA GLU A 109 -2.91 7.89 18.98
C GLU A 109 -1.80 8.85 18.49
N PHE A 110 -2.05 10.16 18.49
CA PHE A 110 -1.04 11.13 18.05
C PHE A 110 0.30 10.92 18.79
N GLY A 111 1.38 10.82 18.02
CA GLY A 111 2.73 10.60 18.53
C GLY A 111 3.83 11.04 17.56
N ALA A 112 3.64 10.85 16.25
CA ALA A 112 4.51 11.37 15.21
C ALA A 112 3.96 12.67 14.59
N SER A 113 4.86 13.58 14.22
CA SER A 113 4.52 14.89 13.62
C SER A 113 4.01 14.75 12.18
N ASN A 114 3.05 15.59 11.80
CA ASN A 114 2.43 15.65 10.47
C ASN A 114 3.37 16.32 9.45
N LEU A 115 4.47 15.66 9.12
CA LEU A 115 5.45 16.11 8.13
C LEU A 115 5.08 15.68 6.71
N ARG A 116 5.67 16.32 5.69
CA ARG A 116 5.45 15.92 4.29
C ARG A 116 5.73 14.42 4.09
N GLY A 117 4.82 13.74 3.39
CA GLY A 117 4.88 12.31 3.11
C GLY A 117 4.41 11.39 4.23
N THR A 118 3.98 11.94 5.37
CA THR A 118 3.28 11.15 6.40
C THR A 118 1.81 10.97 6.04
N VAL A 119 1.23 9.86 6.50
CA VAL A 119 -0.19 9.51 6.34
C VAL A 119 -0.86 9.58 7.71
N ALA A 120 -1.97 10.30 7.81
CA ALA A 120 -2.68 10.51 9.06
C ALA A 120 -4.20 10.32 8.92
N MET A 121 -4.87 9.96 10.02
CA MET A 121 -6.33 9.81 10.05
C MET A 121 -7.02 11.16 10.10
N ALA A 122 -8.03 11.35 9.25
CA ALA A 122 -8.93 12.50 9.36
C ALA A 122 -9.88 12.33 10.55
N LYS A 123 -10.22 13.46 11.18
CA LYS A 123 -11.17 13.54 12.30
C LYS A 123 -11.95 14.84 12.24
N LEU A 124 -13.05 14.87 12.98
CA LEU A 124 -13.90 16.04 13.12
C LEU A 124 -13.21 17.07 14.02
N GLU A 125 -13.31 18.34 13.63
CA GLU A 125 -12.77 19.45 14.41
C GLU A 125 -13.37 19.47 15.83
N GLY A 126 -12.54 19.69 16.84
CA GLY A 126 -12.96 19.72 18.24
C GLY A 126 -13.16 18.35 18.89
N LEU A 127 -13.12 17.25 18.13
CA LEU A 127 -13.36 15.89 18.63
C LEU A 127 -12.12 15.00 18.39
N PRO A 128 -11.25 14.77 19.39
CA PRO A 128 -10.02 13.99 19.21
C PRO A 128 -10.30 12.55 18.74
N ASP A 129 -11.23 11.85 19.40
CA ASP A 129 -11.47 10.40 19.20
C ASP A 129 -12.60 10.13 18.20
N SER A 130 -12.61 10.85 17.08
CA SER A 130 -13.70 10.79 16.09
C SER A 130 -13.30 10.16 14.74
N ALA A 131 -12.05 9.74 14.59
CA ALA A 131 -11.57 9.16 13.33
C ALA A 131 -12.25 7.81 13.05
N THR A 132 -12.56 7.54 11.78
CA THR A 132 -13.19 6.29 11.32
C THR A 132 -12.48 5.73 10.09
N HIS A 133 -12.81 6.17 8.87
CA HIS A 133 -12.33 5.60 7.59
C HIS A 133 -11.61 6.61 6.70
N GLU A 134 -11.70 7.91 7.00
CA GLU A 134 -11.03 8.93 6.21
C GLU A 134 -9.58 9.10 6.65
N TRP A 135 -8.68 9.21 5.68
CA TRP A 135 -7.25 9.40 5.88
C TRP A 135 -6.72 10.40 4.84
N PHE A 136 -5.56 10.97 5.13
CA PHE A 136 -4.89 11.87 4.21
C PHE A 136 -3.38 11.69 4.21
N VAL A 137 -2.76 12.08 3.11
CA VAL A 137 -1.31 12.25 3.00
C VAL A 137 -0.96 13.72 3.11
N ASN A 138 0.04 14.04 3.92
CA ASN A 138 0.58 15.39 4.05
C ASN A 138 1.45 15.74 2.82
N LEU A 139 1.07 16.79 2.09
CA LEU A 139 1.84 17.34 0.97
C LEU A 139 2.91 18.35 1.44
N SER A 140 2.89 18.73 2.71
CA SER A 140 3.77 19.74 3.31
C SER A 140 3.97 19.43 4.79
N ASP A 141 4.86 20.18 5.45
CA ASP A 141 5.00 20.10 6.90
C ASP A 141 3.84 20.83 7.59
N ASN A 142 2.85 20.06 8.02
CA ASN A 142 1.59 20.54 8.58
C ASN A 142 1.63 20.54 10.11
N ILE A 143 2.65 21.16 10.70
CA ILE A 143 2.91 21.17 12.15
C ILE A 143 1.72 21.73 12.96
N SER A 144 0.86 22.56 12.36
CA SER A 144 -0.36 23.02 13.01
C SER A 144 -1.33 21.88 13.38
N LEU A 145 -1.29 20.77 12.63
CA LEU A 145 -2.11 19.59 12.90
C LEU A 145 -1.69 18.86 14.18
N ASP A 146 -0.43 18.98 14.61
CA ASP A 146 0.11 18.29 15.79
C ASP A 146 -0.51 18.77 17.10
N THR A 147 -1.07 19.97 17.12
CA THR A 147 -1.71 20.57 18.31
C THR A 147 -3.22 20.70 18.19
N ASN A 148 -3.78 20.49 16.98
CA ASN A 148 -5.20 20.63 16.72
C ASN A 148 -6.00 19.49 17.38
N SER A 149 -6.81 19.83 18.38
CA SER A 149 -7.70 18.89 19.09
C SER A 149 -7.03 17.56 19.42
N GLY A 150 -5.84 17.62 20.03
CA GLY A 150 -5.06 16.44 20.43
C GLY A 150 -4.11 15.88 19.38
N GLY A 151 -3.93 16.55 18.24
CA GLY A 151 -3.05 16.08 17.16
C GLY A 151 -3.78 15.18 16.17
N PHE A 152 -3.36 15.13 14.90
CA PHE A 152 -3.85 14.14 13.93
C PHE A 152 -2.92 12.94 13.89
N THR A 153 -3.45 11.75 14.19
CA THR A 153 -2.64 10.52 14.31
C THR A 153 -1.99 10.16 12.98
N VAL A 154 -0.68 10.35 12.89
CA VAL A 154 0.17 9.81 11.83
C VAL A 154 0.32 8.30 12.06
N PHE A 155 -0.03 7.50 11.06
CA PHE A 155 -0.02 6.03 11.13
C PHE A 155 0.72 5.39 9.95
N GLY A 156 1.34 6.18 9.08
CA GLY A 156 2.12 5.66 7.96
C GLY A 156 3.01 6.70 7.31
N ARG A 157 3.87 6.25 6.40
CA ARG A 157 4.70 7.10 5.55
C ARG A 157 4.76 6.59 4.12
N VAL A 158 4.76 7.51 3.17
CA VAL A 158 4.91 7.20 1.75
C VAL A 158 6.33 6.71 1.46
N LEU A 159 6.45 5.65 0.67
CA LEU A 159 7.71 5.03 0.26
C LEU A 159 8.15 5.45 -1.14
N GLY A 160 9.46 5.34 -1.40
CA GLY A 160 10.08 5.51 -2.71
C GLY A 160 9.69 6.81 -3.42
N ASN A 161 9.37 6.72 -4.71
CA ASN A 161 8.92 7.85 -5.52
C ASN A 161 7.43 8.19 -5.36
N GLY A 162 6.74 7.65 -4.35
CA GLY A 162 5.29 7.85 -4.15
C GLY A 162 4.88 9.32 -4.00
N MET A 163 5.76 10.17 -3.45
CA MET A 163 5.50 11.60 -3.36
C MET A 163 5.41 12.29 -4.72
N ALA A 164 6.13 11.82 -5.74
CA ALA A 164 6.02 12.39 -7.09
C ALA A 164 4.64 12.11 -7.71
N VAL A 165 4.02 10.98 -7.38
CA VAL A 165 2.63 10.67 -7.79
C VAL A 165 1.65 11.60 -7.07
N LEU A 166 1.86 11.83 -5.78
CA LEU A 166 1.00 12.72 -4.98
C LEU A 166 1.11 14.19 -5.41
N ASP A 167 2.32 14.65 -5.77
CA ASP A 167 2.52 15.98 -6.34
C ASP A 167 1.80 16.11 -7.70
N ALA A 168 1.89 15.08 -8.56
CA ALA A 168 1.16 15.06 -9.83
C ALA A 168 -0.37 15.05 -9.65
N ILE A 169 -0.88 14.47 -8.54
CA ILE A 169 -2.30 14.53 -8.17
C ILE A 169 -2.66 15.95 -7.68
N ASP A 170 -1.79 16.62 -6.94
CA ASP A 170 -2.04 17.99 -6.46
C ASP A 170 -2.15 19.01 -7.60
N ASP A 171 -1.38 18.81 -8.67
CA ASP A 171 -1.38 19.63 -9.88
C ASP A 171 -2.63 19.47 -10.76
N LEU A 172 -3.50 18.50 -10.47
CA LEU A 172 -4.72 18.28 -11.24
C LEU A 172 -5.75 19.40 -11.01
N PRO A 173 -6.62 19.69 -12.02
CA PRO A 173 -7.78 20.52 -11.77
C PRO A 173 -8.70 19.86 -10.74
N LYS A 174 -9.35 20.69 -9.92
CA LYS A 174 -10.19 20.27 -8.79
C LYS A 174 -11.59 20.83 -8.97
N ILE A 175 -12.58 20.08 -8.52
CA ILE A 175 -13.98 20.53 -8.51
C ILE A 175 -14.61 20.37 -7.14
N ASN A 176 -15.43 21.35 -6.78
CA ASN A 176 -16.27 21.32 -5.60
C ASN A 176 -17.70 20.92 -6.00
N LEU A 177 -18.16 19.76 -5.53
CA LEU A 177 -19.53 19.28 -5.66
C LEU A 177 -20.24 19.14 -4.29
N GLY A 178 -19.74 19.87 -3.28
CA GLY A 178 -20.22 19.82 -1.89
C GLY A 178 -19.29 19.03 -0.95
N VAL A 179 -19.78 18.73 0.25
CA VAL A 179 -18.95 18.19 1.36
C VAL A 179 -18.20 16.91 0.98
N LYS A 180 -18.85 16.04 0.21
CA LYS A 180 -18.32 14.71 -0.18
C LYS A 180 -17.33 14.76 -1.35
N ALA A 181 -17.11 15.93 -1.95
CA ALA A 181 -16.20 16.19 -3.05
C ALA A 181 -15.85 17.69 -3.02
N SER A 182 -15.20 18.13 -1.95
CA SER A 182 -14.99 19.55 -1.67
C SER A 182 -13.91 20.17 -2.56
N ASP A 183 -12.89 19.40 -2.90
CA ASP A 183 -11.82 19.75 -3.83
C ASP A 183 -11.34 18.47 -4.54
N ALA A 184 -12.26 17.76 -5.19
CA ALA A 184 -11.97 16.47 -5.79
C ALA A 184 -11.15 16.65 -7.09
N PRO A 185 -9.92 16.08 -7.18
CA PRO A 185 -9.10 16.13 -8.39
C PRO A 185 -9.70 15.27 -9.50
N PHE A 186 -9.55 15.72 -10.74
CA PHE A 186 -9.98 14.98 -11.93
C PHE A 186 -8.96 15.07 -13.07
N LEU A 187 -8.98 14.08 -13.97
CA LEU A 187 -7.96 13.87 -15.00
C LEU A 187 -8.19 14.68 -16.29
N ALA A 188 -9.43 15.04 -16.58
CA ALA A 188 -9.82 15.75 -17.80
C ALA A 188 -9.48 17.25 -17.75
N ALA A 189 -9.44 17.92 -18.90
CA ALA A 189 -9.23 19.37 -18.96
C ALA A 189 -10.41 20.17 -18.38
N ALA A 190 -11.61 19.59 -18.40
CA ALA A 190 -12.82 20.12 -17.78
C ALA A 190 -13.62 18.95 -17.22
N TYR A 191 -14.23 19.14 -16.05
CA TYR A 191 -15.05 18.12 -15.43
C TYR A 191 -16.35 17.94 -16.20
N ASN A 192 -16.55 16.76 -16.77
CA ASN A 192 -17.79 16.39 -17.47
C ASN A 192 -18.35 15.06 -16.99
N ASP A 193 -17.51 14.20 -16.43
CA ASP A 193 -17.87 12.84 -16.04
C ASP A 193 -17.25 12.49 -14.68
N PRO A 194 -18.02 11.92 -13.73
CA PRO A 194 -17.45 11.44 -12.47
C PRO A 194 -16.35 10.38 -12.66
N ARG A 195 -16.33 9.67 -13.80
CA ARG A 195 -15.24 8.75 -14.16
C ARG A 195 -13.89 9.43 -14.31
N ASP A 196 -13.86 10.76 -14.42
CA ASP A 196 -12.63 11.54 -14.49
C ASP A 196 -11.99 11.76 -13.11
N PHE A 197 -12.67 11.46 -12.00
CA PHE A 197 -12.06 11.57 -10.67
C PHE A 197 -10.83 10.67 -10.51
N VAL A 198 -9.94 11.04 -9.59
CA VAL A 198 -8.83 10.16 -9.19
C VAL A 198 -9.37 9.08 -8.26
N TYR A 199 -9.70 7.93 -8.83
CA TYR A 199 -10.09 6.74 -8.09
C TYR A 199 -8.88 6.01 -7.53
N ILE A 200 -9.09 5.29 -6.44
CA ILE A 200 -8.08 4.53 -5.74
C ILE A 200 -8.55 3.12 -5.43
N ASN A 201 -7.58 2.21 -5.35
CA ASN A 201 -7.67 0.93 -4.64
C ASN A 201 -6.50 0.83 -3.68
N VAL A 202 -6.69 0.11 -2.59
CA VAL A 202 -5.65 -0.09 -1.58
C VAL A 202 -5.54 -1.57 -1.31
N GLU A 203 -4.34 -2.12 -1.39
CA GLU A 203 -4.06 -3.53 -1.16
C GLU A 203 -2.91 -3.69 -0.17
N VAL A 204 -2.98 -4.70 0.70
CA VAL A 204 -1.81 -5.11 1.49
C VAL A 204 -0.86 -5.88 0.58
N VAL A 205 0.42 -5.52 0.62
CA VAL A 205 1.48 -6.15 -0.17
C VAL A 205 2.53 -6.76 0.75
N GLU A 206 3.16 -7.85 0.31
CA GLU A 206 4.22 -8.55 1.03
C GLU A 206 5.46 -7.66 1.24
N ARG A 207 5.72 -6.75 0.29
CA ARG A 207 6.88 -5.87 0.32
C ARG A 207 6.71 -4.62 -0.54
N PHE A 208 7.58 -3.65 -0.30
CA PHE A 208 7.74 -2.53 -1.21
C PHE A 208 8.39 -2.98 -2.52
N SER A 209 7.82 -2.50 -3.64
CA SER A 209 8.34 -2.67 -4.98
C SER A 209 8.03 -1.42 -5.81
N GLU A 210 9.03 -0.97 -6.58
CA GLU A 210 8.84 0.09 -7.59
C GLU A 210 8.35 -0.47 -8.93
N SER A 211 8.23 -1.79 -9.07
CA SER A 211 7.76 -2.41 -10.31
C SER A 211 6.29 -2.08 -10.57
N ALA A 212 5.98 -1.84 -11.84
CA ALA A 212 4.61 -1.68 -12.32
C ALA A 212 3.82 -3.00 -12.34
N HIS A 213 4.53 -4.14 -12.37
CA HIS A 213 3.95 -5.47 -12.41
C HIS A 213 4.60 -6.33 -11.34
N VAL A 214 3.81 -6.73 -10.35
CA VAL A 214 4.28 -7.51 -9.20
C VAL A 214 3.33 -8.67 -8.99
N TYR A 215 3.85 -9.89 -8.97
CA TYR A 215 3.14 -11.09 -8.55
C TYR A 215 3.72 -11.61 -7.24
N GLU A 216 2.86 -11.69 -6.23
CA GLU A 216 3.21 -12.13 -4.90
C GLU A 216 2.79 -13.59 -4.70
N THR A 217 3.75 -14.48 -4.45
CA THR A 217 3.45 -15.91 -4.43
C THR A 217 2.75 -16.39 -3.16
N ASN A 218 2.90 -15.72 -2.01
CA ASN A 218 2.22 -16.16 -0.78
C ASN A 218 0.77 -15.64 -0.74
N SER A 219 0.54 -14.38 -1.14
CA SER A 219 -0.81 -13.82 -1.24
C SER A 219 -1.56 -14.29 -2.50
N GLY A 220 -0.83 -14.64 -3.57
CA GLY A 220 -1.41 -14.93 -4.88
C GLY A 220 -1.89 -13.68 -5.62
N LEU A 221 -1.46 -12.50 -5.19
CA LEU A 221 -1.86 -11.21 -5.75
C LEU A 221 -0.95 -10.84 -6.92
N LEU A 222 -1.52 -10.56 -8.08
CA LEU A 222 -0.84 -9.87 -9.17
C LEU A 222 -1.40 -8.45 -9.28
N ILE A 223 -0.55 -7.45 -9.14
CA ILE A 223 -0.87 -6.04 -9.38
C ILE A 223 -0.24 -5.66 -10.72
N THR A 224 -1.05 -5.12 -11.64
CA THR A 224 -0.56 -4.72 -12.97
C THR A 224 -1.37 -3.55 -13.54
N SER A 225 -0.80 -2.91 -14.56
CA SER A 225 -1.54 -2.02 -15.45
C SER A 225 -1.45 -2.50 -16.89
N VAL A 226 -2.56 -2.45 -17.59
CA VAL A 226 -2.76 -3.07 -18.90
C VAL A 226 -3.28 -2.03 -19.89
N SER A 227 -2.60 -1.93 -21.03
CA SER A 227 -3.09 -1.31 -22.25
C SER A 227 -3.90 -2.35 -23.03
N VAL A 228 -5.20 -2.08 -23.20
CA VAL A 228 -6.12 -2.94 -23.94
C VAL A 228 -6.16 -2.46 -25.39
N ASN A 229 -5.95 -3.37 -26.35
CA ASN A 229 -6.06 -3.12 -27.79
C ASN A 229 -5.29 -1.88 -28.29
N ALA A 230 -4.04 -1.71 -27.87
CA ALA A 230 -3.19 -0.57 -28.24
C ALA A 230 -3.76 0.78 -27.77
N ASP A 231 -3.91 0.90 -26.44
CA ASP A 231 -4.31 2.11 -25.72
C ASP A 231 -5.76 2.57 -25.98
N GLU A 232 -6.64 1.70 -26.48
CA GLU A 232 -8.09 1.96 -26.50
C GLU A 232 -8.64 2.14 -25.07
N GLU A 233 -8.11 1.35 -24.13
CA GLU A 233 -8.36 1.50 -22.70
C GLU A 233 -7.09 1.20 -21.92
N ILE A 234 -6.84 2.00 -20.87
CA ILE A 234 -5.70 1.80 -19.97
C ILE A 234 -6.26 1.54 -18.58
N LEU A 235 -5.97 0.37 -18.05
CA LEU A 235 -6.53 -0.13 -16.80
C LEU A 235 -5.42 -0.42 -15.80
N SER A 236 -5.64 -0.12 -14.54
CA SER A 236 -4.96 -0.77 -13.42
C SER A 236 -5.94 -1.75 -12.80
N LEU A 237 -5.49 -2.96 -12.51
CA LEU A 237 -6.30 -4.01 -11.90
C LEU A 237 -5.43 -5.05 -11.21
N ASN A 238 -6.07 -5.77 -10.31
CA ASN A 238 -5.48 -6.88 -9.57
C ASN A 238 -5.98 -8.21 -10.17
N PHE A 239 -5.16 -9.24 -10.04
CA PHE A 239 -5.56 -10.62 -10.26
C PHE A 239 -5.27 -11.44 -9.01
N ASN A 240 -6.08 -12.47 -8.81
CA ASN A 240 -5.90 -13.43 -7.73
C ASN A 240 -5.59 -14.82 -8.31
N THR A 241 -4.63 -15.52 -7.72
CA THR A 241 -4.33 -16.89 -8.10
C THR A 241 -5.51 -17.83 -7.83
N VAL A 242 -5.92 -18.55 -8.87
CA VAL A 242 -6.93 -19.62 -8.81
C VAL A 242 -6.26 -20.97 -8.56
N THR A 243 -5.14 -21.21 -9.23
CA THR A 243 -4.38 -22.46 -9.14
C THR A 243 -2.92 -22.17 -9.45
N ALA A 244 -1.99 -22.65 -8.62
CA ALA A 244 -0.56 -22.48 -8.87
C ALA A 244 0.07 -23.70 -9.58
N THR A 245 -0.58 -24.88 -9.52
CA THR A 245 -0.03 -26.15 -10.02
C THR A 245 -1.11 -26.98 -10.73
N PRO A 246 -0.81 -27.65 -11.86
CA PRO A 246 0.50 -27.75 -12.52
C PRO A 246 0.89 -26.49 -13.32
N THR A 247 -0.07 -25.61 -13.57
CA THR A 247 0.13 -24.36 -14.32
C THR A 247 -0.54 -23.23 -13.55
N LEU A 248 0.12 -22.07 -13.48
CA LEU A 248 -0.42 -20.89 -12.83
C LEU A 248 -1.67 -20.40 -13.58
N GLN A 249 -2.76 -20.22 -12.85
CA GLN A 249 -4.00 -19.59 -13.29
C GLN A 249 -4.31 -18.43 -12.37
N ILE A 250 -4.63 -17.29 -12.97
CA ILE A 250 -4.98 -16.05 -12.30
C ILE A 250 -6.36 -15.58 -12.79
N GLN A 251 -7.14 -15.00 -11.90
CA GLN A 251 -8.47 -14.44 -12.19
C GLN A 251 -8.43 -12.93 -11.99
N ALA A 252 -8.91 -12.18 -12.99
CA ALA A 252 -9.03 -10.73 -12.86
C ALA A 252 -10.04 -10.36 -11.76
N ASN A 253 -9.63 -9.52 -10.81
CA ASN A 253 -10.52 -8.93 -9.84
C ASN A 253 -11.20 -7.71 -10.47
N LEU A 254 -12.40 -7.90 -11.04
CA LEU A 254 -13.12 -6.83 -11.73
C LEU A 254 -13.51 -5.65 -10.83
N ASN A 255 -13.60 -5.86 -9.51
CA ASN A 255 -13.87 -4.78 -8.55
C ASN A 255 -12.65 -3.88 -8.32
N SER A 256 -11.46 -4.34 -8.71
CA SER A 256 -10.20 -3.58 -8.60
C SER A 256 -9.87 -2.78 -9.87
N VAL A 257 -10.75 -2.75 -10.86
CA VAL A 257 -10.47 -2.06 -12.13
C VAL A 257 -10.54 -0.55 -11.95
N LEU A 258 -9.42 0.13 -12.21
CA LEU A 258 -9.31 1.58 -12.29
C LEU A 258 -8.90 1.97 -13.70
N ARG A 259 -9.57 2.98 -14.27
CA ARG A 259 -9.07 3.61 -15.50
C ARG A 259 -7.88 4.49 -15.18
N ARG A 260 -6.82 4.38 -15.99
CA ARG A 260 -5.65 5.24 -15.92
C ARG A 260 -5.71 6.31 -17.00
N ARG A 261 -5.10 7.45 -16.70
CA ARG A 261 -4.98 8.58 -17.63
C ARG A 261 -3.99 8.29 -18.75
N ASP A 262 -2.80 7.83 -18.37
CA ASP A 262 -1.64 7.76 -19.25
C ASP A 262 -1.07 6.35 -19.29
N SER A 263 -0.54 5.99 -20.47
CA SER A 263 0.26 4.78 -20.67
C SER A 263 1.69 5.02 -20.15
N PHE A 264 2.48 3.96 -20.03
CA PHE A 264 3.88 4.09 -19.63
C PHE A 264 4.76 3.01 -20.27
N VAL A 265 6.07 3.28 -20.29
CA VAL A 265 7.06 2.34 -20.84
C VAL A 265 7.03 1.04 -20.03
N GLY A 266 6.80 -0.08 -20.71
CA GLY A 266 6.73 -1.39 -20.08
C GLY A 266 5.34 -1.75 -19.53
N ILE A 267 4.29 -0.98 -19.82
CA ILE A 267 2.91 -1.37 -19.52
C ILE A 267 2.58 -2.74 -20.12
N ALA A 268 1.77 -3.53 -19.43
CA ALA A 268 1.31 -4.80 -19.98
C ALA A 268 0.33 -4.55 -21.14
N ASN A 269 0.21 -5.49 -22.06
CA ASN A 269 -0.72 -5.40 -23.18
C ASN A 269 -1.69 -6.56 -23.18
N TYR A 270 -2.98 -6.27 -23.27
CA TYR A 270 -4.00 -7.28 -23.54
C TYR A 270 -4.62 -7.04 -24.92
N SER A 271 -4.71 -8.11 -25.71
CA SER A 271 -5.34 -8.09 -27.03
C SER A 271 -6.57 -8.99 -27.05
N THR A 272 -7.72 -8.43 -27.37
CA THR A 272 -8.97 -9.19 -27.55
C THR A 272 -8.97 -10.02 -28.83
N THR A 273 -8.03 -9.76 -29.76
CA THR A 273 -7.91 -10.51 -31.01
C THR A 273 -7.30 -11.89 -30.78
N ASP A 274 -6.35 -12.00 -29.85
CA ASP A 274 -5.63 -13.25 -29.57
C ASP A 274 -5.76 -13.73 -28.12
N ASN A 275 -6.56 -13.03 -27.31
CA ASN A 275 -6.90 -13.34 -25.94
C ASN A 275 -5.69 -13.45 -24.99
N ARG A 276 -4.61 -12.72 -25.27
CA ARG A 276 -3.38 -12.82 -24.47
C ARG A 276 -3.05 -11.53 -23.76
N LEU A 277 -2.77 -11.65 -22.46
CA LEU A 277 -2.13 -10.64 -21.62
C LEU A 277 -0.62 -10.86 -21.67
N ARG A 278 0.12 -9.82 -22.02
CA ARG A 278 1.58 -9.82 -22.15
C ARG A 278 2.17 -8.82 -21.19
N ILE A 279 2.97 -9.30 -20.26
CA ILE A 279 3.66 -8.49 -19.27
C ILE A 279 5.15 -8.48 -19.66
N PRO A 280 5.69 -7.34 -20.12
CA PRO A 280 7.07 -7.26 -20.60
C PRO A 280 8.10 -7.66 -19.54
N ALA A 281 7.88 -7.26 -18.29
CA ALA A 281 8.69 -7.59 -17.14
C ALA A 281 7.78 -7.77 -15.92
N LEU A 282 7.90 -8.90 -15.22
CA LEU A 282 7.11 -9.24 -14.05
C LEU A 282 8.05 -9.52 -12.88
N GLU A 283 7.95 -8.71 -11.84
CA GLU A 283 8.58 -9.01 -10.56
C GLU A 283 7.77 -10.08 -9.83
N VAL A 284 8.42 -11.13 -9.36
CA VAL A 284 7.80 -12.23 -8.61
C VAL A 284 8.44 -12.31 -7.23
N THR A 285 7.65 -12.15 -6.18
CA THR A 285 8.12 -12.26 -4.79
C THR A 285 7.87 -13.66 -4.26
N GLN A 286 8.92 -14.30 -3.75
CA GLN A 286 8.87 -15.63 -3.15
C GLN A 286 9.53 -15.63 -1.78
N GLY A 287 8.74 -15.31 -0.75
CA GLY A 287 9.28 -14.98 0.56
C GLY A 287 10.19 -13.75 0.45
N ASP A 288 11.42 -13.85 0.95
CA ASP A 288 12.39 -12.74 0.88
C ASP A 288 13.02 -12.56 -0.52
N ALA A 289 12.87 -13.55 -1.41
CA ALA A 289 13.46 -13.54 -2.74
C ALA A 289 12.63 -12.72 -3.73
N VAL A 290 13.32 -12.00 -4.62
CA VAL A 290 12.74 -11.32 -5.77
C VAL A 290 13.30 -11.95 -7.03
N LEU A 291 12.43 -12.43 -7.91
CA LEU A 291 12.76 -12.92 -9.23
C LEU A 291 12.18 -11.97 -10.27
N LEU A 292 12.88 -11.80 -11.38
CA LEU A 292 12.39 -11.02 -12.52
C LEU A 292 12.20 -11.98 -13.70
N PHE A 293 10.98 -12.02 -14.20
CA PHE A 293 10.64 -12.73 -15.44
C PHE A 293 10.34 -11.72 -16.53
N THR A 294 10.61 -12.07 -17.78
CA THR A 294 10.33 -11.20 -18.93
C THR A 294 9.46 -11.93 -19.95
N ASN A 295 8.82 -11.18 -20.85
CA ASN A 295 7.94 -11.72 -21.88
C ASN A 295 6.90 -12.71 -21.32
N VAL A 296 6.32 -12.39 -20.16
CA VAL A 296 5.34 -13.25 -19.51
C VAL A 296 4.03 -13.15 -20.27
N VAL A 297 3.47 -14.29 -20.68
CA VAL A 297 2.24 -14.38 -21.45
C VAL A 297 1.22 -15.21 -20.70
N PHE A 298 0.03 -14.65 -20.51
CA PHE A 298 -1.13 -15.34 -20.00
C PHE A 298 -2.21 -15.38 -21.07
N LEU A 299 -2.81 -16.56 -21.29
CA LEU A 299 -3.93 -16.77 -22.21
C LEU A 299 -5.24 -16.73 -21.43
N LEU A 300 -6.22 -15.93 -21.85
CA LEU A 300 -7.58 -15.98 -21.31
C LEU A 300 -8.21 -17.33 -21.70
N THR A 301 -8.34 -18.22 -20.72
CA THR A 301 -8.82 -19.59 -20.91
C THR A 301 -10.29 -19.76 -20.51
N ASP A 302 -10.82 -18.89 -19.67
CA ASP A 302 -12.24 -18.81 -19.32
C ASP A 302 -12.66 -17.33 -19.29
N ALA A 303 -13.39 -16.90 -20.32
CA ALA A 303 -13.85 -15.54 -20.46
C ALA A 303 -15.01 -15.19 -19.51
N GLU A 304 -15.84 -16.17 -19.12
CA GLU A 304 -16.96 -15.93 -18.21
C GLU A 304 -16.45 -15.61 -16.80
N SER A 305 -15.42 -16.34 -16.37
CA SER A 305 -14.78 -16.15 -15.07
C SER A 305 -13.60 -15.18 -15.10
N SER A 306 -13.21 -14.67 -16.28
CA SER A 306 -11.99 -13.85 -16.47
C SER A 306 -10.70 -14.53 -15.97
N ILE A 307 -10.55 -15.84 -16.23
CA ILE A 307 -9.38 -16.63 -15.84
C ILE A 307 -8.38 -16.70 -16.97
N PHE A 308 -7.14 -16.36 -16.64
CA PHE A 308 -6.00 -16.48 -17.51
C PHE A 308 -5.05 -17.57 -17.03
N THR A 309 -4.53 -18.37 -17.95
CA THR A 309 -3.54 -19.42 -17.69
C THR A 309 -2.19 -18.99 -18.22
N LEU A 310 -1.12 -19.15 -17.41
CA LEU A 310 0.25 -18.87 -17.82
C LEU A 310 0.63 -19.74 -19.02
N GLU A 311 1.02 -19.11 -20.12
CA GLU A 311 1.36 -19.75 -21.39
C GLU A 311 2.87 -19.84 -21.58
N SER A 312 3.60 -18.74 -21.34
CA SER A 312 5.06 -18.68 -21.49
C SER A 312 5.69 -17.56 -20.66
N TYR A 313 7.00 -17.64 -20.43
CA TYR A 313 7.83 -16.59 -19.87
C TYR A 313 9.30 -16.87 -20.21
N ASP A 314 10.12 -15.82 -20.16
CA ASP A 314 11.58 -15.90 -20.18
C ASP A 314 12.13 -15.62 -18.78
N GLN A 315 13.25 -16.26 -18.42
CA GLN A 315 13.96 -16.09 -17.15
C GLN A 315 15.45 -15.78 -17.40
#